data_AF-A0A6I7QW82-F1
#
_entry.id   AF-A0A6I7QW82-F1
#
_cell.length_a   1.000
_cell.length_b   1.000
_cell.length_c   1.000
_cell.angle_alpha   90.00
_cell.angle_beta   90.00
_cell.angle_gamma   90.00
#
_symmetry.space_group_name_H-M   'P 1'
#
loop_
_entity.id
_entity.type
_entity.pdbx_description
1 polymer ?
#
loop_
_entity_poly.entity_id
_entity_poly.type
_entity_poly.pdbx_seq_one_letter_code
_entity_poly.pdbx_strand_id
1 'polypeptide(L)'
;MIMELSITDGPRTIETLPDSPALLRRGTTEQDQSAGLWFVTLSMEIRAPVSWWKQAQHYFQEILWVRSRPEDDPEGRQLQQNDFEQPVPEAVLDHLNQMVASGDRTALHSSLPDSFVRRGVTHTNLAVLRDIITQRGHYDQGHWAVFCRFLRNEQRLELLFSTSGTPNGTGSEEEDV
;
A
#
# COMPACT_ATOMS: atom_id res chain seq x y z
N MET A 1 3.58 -16.92 -2.98
CA MET A 1 3.10 -15.54 -3.12
C MET A 1 4.12 -14.62 -2.50
N ILE A 2 4.72 -13.76 -3.30
CA ILE A 2 5.77 -12.83 -2.85
C ILE A 2 5.11 -11.46 -2.69
N MET A 3 4.84 -11.08 -1.44
CA MET A 3 4.44 -9.73 -1.09
C MET A 3 5.15 -9.33 0.22
N GLU A 4 5.99 -8.31 0.16
CA GLU A 4 6.66 -7.72 1.32
C GLU A 4 6.22 -6.27 1.44
N LEU A 5 5.94 -5.84 2.67
CA LEU A 5 5.38 -4.53 2.99
C LEU A 5 6.16 -3.95 4.16
N SER A 6 6.68 -2.75 3.99
CA SER A 6 7.26 -1.97 5.08
C SER A 6 6.68 -0.57 5.08
N ILE A 7 6.16 -0.15 6.25
CA ILE A 7 5.64 1.19 6.46
C ILE A 7 6.71 2.01 7.16
N THR A 8 7.08 3.12 6.53
CA THR A 8 7.93 4.14 7.13
C THR A 8 7.03 5.31 7.50
N ASP A 9 7.14 5.77 8.75
CA ASP A 9 6.44 6.97 9.17
C ASP A 9 7.03 8.14 8.36
N GLY A 10 6.19 8.78 7.53
CA GLY A 10 6.56 10.04 6.88
C GLY A 10 6.76 11.14 7.92
N PRO A 11 7.39 12.29 7.58
CA PRO A 11 7.34 13.45 8.44
C PRO A 11 5.87 13.73 8.72
N ARG A 12 5.48 13.68 10.00
CA ARG A 12 4.16 14.10 10.46
C ARG A 12 4.10 15.61 10.20
N THR A 13 3.78 16.03 8.99
CA THR A 13 3.51 17.43 8.69
C THR A 13 2.12 17.73 9.22
N ILE A 14 2.00 17.73 10.56
CA ILE A 14 0.93 18.44 11.24
C ILE A 14 1.37 19.90 11.23
N GLU A 15 1.37 20.53 10.06
CA GLU A 15 1.20 21.98 10.01
C GLU A 15 -0.26 22.21 10.35
N THR A 16 -0.57 22.20 11.65
CA THR A 16 -1.82 22.78 12.11
C THR A 16 -1.80 24.23 11.66
N LEU A 17 -2.67 24.59 10.71
CA LEU A 17 -3.14 25.97 10.62
C LEU A 17 -3.48 26.42 12.05
N PRO A 18 -3.09 27.63 12.47
CA PRO A 18 -3.17 28.06 13.88
C PRO A 18 -4.58 28.02 14.49
N ASP A 19 -5.62 27.77 13.69
CA ASP A 19 -7.02 27.61 14.13
C ASP A 19 -7.61 26.19 13.95
N SER A 20 -6.79 25.13 13.76
CA SER A 20 -7.28 23.75 13.55
C SER A 20 -7.32 22.78 14.76
N PRO A 21 -7.43 23.19 16.04
CA PRO A 21 -7.72 22.23 17.11
C PRO A 21 -9.15 21.65 17.01
N ALA A 22 -9.97 22.08 16.06
CA ALA A 22 -11.28 21.49 15.77
C ALA A 22 -11.22 20.22 14.90
N LEU A 23 -10.25 20.09 13.98
CA LEU A 23 -10.16 18.95 13.05
C LEU A 23 -9.50 17.71 13.67
N LEU A 24 -8.73 17.90 14.74
CA LEU A 24 -8.13 16.82 15.54
C LEU A 24 -8.93 16.50 16.81
N ARG A 25 -9.98 17.28 17.13
CA ARG A 25 -10.98 16.82 18.08
C ARG A 25 -11.68 15.64 17.43
N ARG A 26 -11.76 14.51 18.14
CA ARG A 26 -12.67 13.40 17.82
C ARG A 26 -14.00 13.99 17.35
N GLY A 27 -14.20 14.04 16.04
CA GLY A 27 -15.46 14.46 15.46
C GLY A 27 -16.54 13.56 16.05
N THR A 28 -17.56 14.15 16.67
CA THR A 28 -18.66 13.39 17.30
C THR A 28 -19.56 12.74 16.26
N THR A 29 -19.36 13.02 14.97
CA THR A 29 -20.09 12.48 13.83
C THR A 29 -19.16 11.65 12.92
N GLU A 30 -19.66 10.54 12.36
CA GLU A 30 -18.89 9.66 11.45
C GLU A 30 -18.28 10.39 10.25
N GLN A 31 -18.93 11.45 9.80
CA GLN A 31 -18.51 12.25 8.65
C GLN A 31 -17.26 13.10 8.94
N ASP A 32 -17.10 13.57 10.17
CA ASP A 32 -15.98 14.41 10.61
C ASP A 32 -14.75 13.54 10.94
N GLN A 33 -14.97 12.31 11.44
CA GLN A 33 -13.91 11.30 11.59
C GLN A 33 -13.36 10.81 10.26
N SER A 34 -14.19 10.77 9.21
CA SER A 34 -13.75 10.40 7.86
C SER A 34 -12.90 11.50 7.20
N ALA A 35 -13.14 12.77 7.55
CA ALA A 35 -12.33 13.89 7.09
C ALA A 35 -10.90 13.87 7.66
N GLY A 36 -10.75 13.48 8.94
CA GLY A 36 -9.44 13.38 9.61
C GLY A 36 -8.45 12.41 8.93
N LEU A 37 -8.95 11.36 8.26
CA LEU A 37 -8.12 10.35 7.61
C LEU A 37 -7.38 10.85 6.38
N TRP A 38 -7.87 11.91 5.74
CA TRP A 38 -7.21 12.56 4.61
C TRP A 38 -5.91 13.25 5.02
N PHE A 39 -5.82 13.70 6.27
CA PHE A 39 -4.67 14.44 6.80
C PHE A 39 -3.56 13.53 7.34
N VAL A 40 -3.84 12.24 7.54
CA VAL A 40 -2.83 11.28 7.98
C VAL A 40 -2.23 10.59 6.76
N THR A 41 -1.03 11.02 6.40
CA THR A 41 -0.25 10.47 5.28
C THR A 41 0.75 9.44 5.78
N LEU A 42 1.06 8.46 4.93
CA LEU A 42 2.09 7.46 5.17
C LEU A 42 2.83 7.08 3.88
N SER A 43 4.05 6.60 4.06
CA SER A 43 4.86 6.04 2.99
C SER A 43 4.92 4.52 3.16
N MET A 44 4.56 3.80 2.11
CA MET A 44 4.65 2.34 2.07
C MET A 44 5.64 1.92 1.01
N GLU A 45 6.58 1.09 1.39
CA GLU A 45 7.39 0.34 0.45
C GLU A 45 6.80 -1.06 0.28
N ILE A 46 6.52 -1.40 -0.98
CA ILE A 46 5.80 -2.60 -1.36
C ILE A 46 6.63 -3.36 -2.39
N ARG A 47 6.83 -4.66 -2.15
CA ARG A 47 7.37 -5.59 -3.13
C ARG A 47 6.23 -6.52 -3.56
N ALA A 48 5.82 -6.45 -4.82
CA ALA A 48 4.66 -7.19 -5.34
C ALA A 48 4.79 -7.44 -6.85
N PRO A 49 4.07 -8.43 -7.42
CA PRO A 49 4.10 -8.68 -8.86
C PRO A 49 3.42 -7.58 -9.67
N VAL A 50 3.82 -7.45 -10.94
CA VAL A 50 3.27 -6.49 -11.91
C VAL A 50 1.74 -6.60 -12.02
N SER A 51 1.18 -7.81 -11.99
CA SER A 51 -0.28 -8.04 -11.99
C SER A 51 -1.02 -7.32 -10.86
N TRP A 52 -0.44 -7.30 -9.65
CA TRP A 52 -1.00 -6.56 -8.53
C TRP A 52 -0.81 -5.06 -8.69
N TRP A 53 0.38 -4.62 -9.10
CA TRP A 53 0.68 -3.20 -9.33
C TRP A 53 -0.24 -2.56 -10.38
N LYS A 54 -0.57 -3.26 -11.46
CA LYS A 54 -1.56 -2.79 -12.47
C LYS A 54 -2.92 -2.46 -11.85
N GLN A 55 -3.34 -3.23 -10.84
CA GLN A 55 -4.58 -2.96 -10.11
C GLN A 55 -4.38 -1.83 -9.09
N ALA A 56 -3.27 -1.86 -8.35
CA ALA A 56 -2.95 -0.90 -7.31
C ALA A 56 -2.79 0.55 -7.82
N GLN A 57 -2.39 0.73 -9.09
CA GLN A 57 -2.30 2.04 -9.75
C GLN A 57 -3.62 2.84 -9.76
N HIS A 58 -4.77 2.19 -9.58
CA HIS A 58 -6.05 2.89 -9.48
C HIS A 58 -6.20 3.63 -8.14
N TYR A 59 -5.48 3.20 -7.11
CA TYR A 59 -5.53 3.78 -5.76
C TYR A 59 -4.32 4.67 -5.47
N PHE A 60 -3.15 4.28 -5.95
CA PHE A 60 -1.89 4.99 -5.71
C PHE A 60 -1.54 5.88 -6.90
N GLN A 61 -1.73 7.20 -6.74
CA GLN A 61 -1.46 8.18 -7.78
C GLN A 61 0.04 8.29 -8.10
N GLU A 62 0.89 8.15 -7.08
CA GLU A 62 2.34 8.23 -7.23
C GLU A 62 3.01 6.97 -6.67
N ILE A 63 3.74 6.28 -7.56
CA ILE A 63 4.56 5.11 -7.24
C ILE A 63 5.99 5.41 -7.69
N LEU A 64 6.88 5.57 -6.72
CA LEU A 64 8.31 5.73 -6.92
C LEU A 64 8.93 4.33 -7.02
N TRP A 65 9.33 3.94 -8.23
CA TRP A 65 9.97 2.65 -8.46
C TRP A 65 11.38 2.65 -7.90
N VAL A 66 11.62 1.80 -6.90
CA VAL A 66 12.96 1.64 -6.31
C VAL A 66 13.81 0.87 -7.32
N ARG A 67 14.82 1.54 -7.85
CA ARG A 67 15.92 0.86 -8.55
C ARG A 67 16.91 0.40 -7.49
N SER A 68 17.48 -0.79 -7.65
CA SER A 68 18.71 -1.14 -6.94
C SER A 68 19.72 -0.01 -7.15
N ARG A 69 20.45 0.40 -6.11
CA ARG A 69 21.39 1.52 -6.23
C ARG A 69 22.41 1.20 -7.32
N PRO A 70 22.88 2.18 -8.11
CA PRO A 70 23.91 1.96 -9.13
C PRO A 70 25.20 1.33 -8.59
N GLU A 71 25.45 1.49 -7.28
CA GLU A 71 26.58 0.91 -6.55
C GLU A 71 26.45 -0.62 -6.35
N ASP A 72 25.23 -1.15 -6.40
CA ASP A 72 24.89 -2.58 -6.27
C ASP A 72 24.46 -3.22 -7.62
N ASP A 73 24.17 -2.41 -8.64
CA ASP A 73 23.61 -2.86 -9.91
C ASP A 73 24.53 -2.43 -11.06
N PRO A 74 25.55 -3.23 -11.42
CA PRO A 74 26.33 -2.98 -12.62
C PRO A 74 25.35 -3.07 -13.79
N GLU A 75 25.34 -2.04 -14.64
CA GLU A 75 24.58 -2.01 -15.89
C GLU A 75 24.67 -3.38 -16.60
N GLY A 76 23.61 -4.19 -16.52
CA GLY A 76 23.59 -5.54 -17.08
C GLY A 76 23.27 -6.69 -16.11
N ARG A 77 22.72 -6.45 -14.91
CA ARG A 77 22.15 -7.56 -14.12
C ARG A 77 21.11 -8.32 -14.95
N GLN A 78 21.42 -9.58 -15.22
CA GLN A 78 20.50 -10.52 -15.84
C GLN A 78 19.36 -10.81 -14.85
N LEU A 79 18.15 -10.87 -15.39
CA LEU A 79 16.98 -11.36 -14.69
C LEU A 79 17.22 -12.80 -14.27
N GLN A 80 16.84 -13.11 -13.04
CA GLN A 80 16.93 -14.43 -12.45
C GLN A 80 15.54 -14.96 -12.11
N GLN A 81 15.43 -16.27 -11.89
CA GLN A 81 14.16 -16.91 -11.52
C GLN A 81 13.56 -16.35 -10.22
N ASN A 82 14.39 -15.81 -9.32
CA ASN A 82 13.96 -15.19 -8.06
C ASN A 82 13.30 -13.80 -8.23
N ASP A 83 13.41 -13.20 -9.41
CA ASP A 83 12.78 -11.92 -9.74
C ASP A 83 11.30 -12.10 -10.12
N PHE A 84 10.81 -13.34 -10.16
CA PHE A 84 9.44 -13.70 -10.49
C PHE A 84 8.75 -14.36 -9.28
N GLU A 85 7.44 -14.14 -9.16
CA GLU A 85 6.62 -14.79 -8.14
C GLU A 85 6.50 -16.30 -8.37
N GLN A 86 6.46 -16.69 -9.63
CA GLN A 86 6.41 -18.08 -10.08
C GLN A 86 7.58 -18.32 -11.05
N PRO A 87 8.15 -19.53 -11.05
CA PRO A 87 9.20 -19.89 -12.00
C PRO A 87 8.71 -19.65 -13.43
N VAL A 88 9.51 -18.95 -14.23
CA VAL A 88 9.22 -18.72 -15.65
C VAL A 88 10.02 -19.73 -16.48
N PRO A 89 9.50 -20.17 -17.64
CA PRO A 89 10.25 -21.05 -18.54
C PRO A 89 11.62 -20.45 -18.87
N GLU A 90 12.67 -21.27 -18.87
CA GLU A 90 14.05 -20.81 -19.14
C GLU A 90 14.17 -20.05 -20.47
N ALA A 91 13.49 -20.54 -21.51
CA ALA A 91 13.46 -19.87 -22.82
C ALA A 91 12.92 -18.42 -22.75
N VAL A 92 11.95 -18.14 -21.87
CA VAL A 92 11.43 -16.79 -21.65
C VAL A 92 12.46 -15.95 -20.90
N LEU A 93 13.10 -16.52 -19.87
CA LEU A 93 14.15 -15.82 -19.11
C LEU A 93 15.34 -15.44 -20.00
N ASP A 94 15.78 -16.37 -20.86
CA ASP A 94 16.85 -16.16 -21.82
C ASP A 94 16.50 -15.06 -22.83
N HIS A 95 15.27 -15.06 -23.33
CA HIS A 95 14.80 -14.03 -24.25
C HIS A 95 14.77 -12.64 -23.57
N LEU A 96 14.31 -12.56 -22.33
CA LEU A 96 14.33 -11.30 -21.57
C LEU A 96 15.77 -10.82 -21.34
N ASN A 97 16.69 -11.72 -21.00
CA ASN A 97 18.10 -11.39 -20.80
C ASN A 97 18.81 -10.97 -22.09
N GLN A 98 18.43 -11.50 -23.24
CA GLN A 98 18.88 -11.01 -24.55
C GLN A 98 18.42 -9.56 -24.80
N MET A 99 17.18 -9.22 -24.42
CA MET A 99 16.68 -7.83 -24.52
C MET A 99 17.35 -6.89 -23.53
N VAL A 100 17.71 -7.36 -22.34
CA VAL A 100 18.56 -6.61 -21.40
C VAL A 100 19.92 -6.31 -22.05
N ALA A 101 20.56 -7.33 -22.64
CA ALA A 101 21.87 -7.20 -23.28
C ALA A 101 21.84 -6.32 -24.54
N SER A 102 20.75 -6.31 -25.30
CA SER A 102 20.60 -5.46 -26.49
C SER A 102 20.30 -3.99 -26.17
N GLY A 103 19.98 -3.68 -24.90
CA GLY A 103 19.65 -2.32 -24.46
C GLY A 103 18.26 -1.83 -24.90
N ASP A 104 17.42 -2.68 -25.50
CA ASP A 104 16.05 -2.31 -25.88
C ASP A 104 15.11 -2.37 -24.67
N ARG A 105 15.13 -1.28 -23.89
CA ARG A 105 14.34 -1.16 -22.66
C ARG A 105 12.83 -1.13 -22.91
N THR A 106 12.40 -0.65 -24.07
CA THR A 106 10.98 -0.54 -24.41
C THR A 106 10.41 -1.91 -24.71
N ALA A 107 11.10 -2.70 -25.55
CA ALA A 107 10.71 -4.07 -25.84
C ALA A 107 10.79 -4.98 -24.60
N LEU A 108 11.79 -4.77 -23.74
CA LEU A 108 11.89 -5.47 -22.46
C LEU A 108 10.64 -5.21 -21.60
N HIS A 109 10.26 -3.95 -21.42
CA HIS A 109 9.13 -3.60 -20.56
C HIS A 109 7.80 -4.18 -21.08
N SER A 110 7.59 -4.21 -22.41
CA SER A 110 6.38 -4.81 -22.99
C SER A 110 6.33 -6.33 -22.88
N SER A 111 7.50 -6.97 -22.79
CA SER A 111 7.63 -8.44 -22.78
C SER A 111 7.71 -9.03 -21.38
N LEU A 112 7.77 -8.19 -20.33
CA LEU A 112 7.84 -8.64 -18.96
C LEU A 112 6.56 -9.38 -18.54
N PRO A 113 6.69 -10.63 -18.03
CA PRO A 113 5.58 -11.36 -17.45
C PRO A 113 4.90 -10.63 -16.28
N ASP A 114 3.61 -10.89 -16.12
CA ASP A 114 2.81 -10.36 -15.02
C ASP A 114 3.23 -10.88 -13.63
N SER A 115 3.99 -11.97 -13.59
CA SER A 115 4.61 -12.55 -12.39
C SER A 115 5.89 -11.84 -11.96
N PHE A 116 6.42 -10.91 -12.76
CA PHE A 116 7.64 -10.17 -12.42
C PHE A 116 7.42 -9.31 -11.17
N VAL A 117 8.30 -9.44 -10.18
CA VAL A 117 8.19 -8.78 -8.88
C VAL A 117 8.89 -7.43 -8.92
N ARG A 118 8.16 -6.36 -8.61
CA ARG A 118 8.68 -5.00 -8.55
C ARG A 118 8.56 -4.44 -7.14
N ARG A 119 9.58 -3.67 -6.77
CA ARG A 119 9.62 -2.88 -5.55
C ARG A 119 9.28 -1.43 -5.85
N GLY A 120 8.31 -0.88 -5.14
CA GLY A 120 7.85 0.48 -5.31
C GLY A 120 7.51 1.11 -3.97
N VAL A 121 7.80 2.39 -3.83
CA VAL A 121 7.37 3.22 -2.70
C VAL A 121 6.18 4.04 -3.13
N THR A 122 5.11 4.03 -2.35
CA THR A 122 3.95 4.87 -2.58
C THR A 122 3.67 5.74 -1.37
N HIS A 123 3.18 6.95 -1.63
CA HIS A 123 2.69 7.87 -0.63
C HIS A 123 1.17 7.89 -0.72
N THR A 124 0.51 7.65 0.41
CA THR A 124 -0.96 7.60 0.46
C THR A 124 -1.46 8.15 1.79
N ASN A 125 -2.77 8.24 1.94
CA ASN A 125 -3.42 8.62 3.19
C ASN A 125 -4.33 7.50 3.70
N LEU A 126 -4.75 7.63 4.96
CA LEU A 126 -5.59 6.63 5.60
C LEU A 126 -6.98 6.50 4.94
N ALA A 127 -7.51 7.55 4.32
CA ALA A 127 -8.80 7.47 3.63
C ALA A 127 -8.73 6.50 2.43
N VAL A 128 -7.67 6.60 1.61
CA VAL A 128 -7.43 5.68 0.49
C VAL A 128 -7.25 4.24 0.97
N LEU A 129 -6.53 4.03 2.06
CA LEU A 129 -6.37 2.68 2.63
C LEU A 129 -7.71 2.09 3.11
N ARG A 130 -8.58 2.91 3.72
CA ARG A 130 -9.93 2.49 4.11
C ARG A 130 -10.76 2.07 2.89
N ASP A 131 -10.68 2.84 1.79
CA ASP A 131 -11.37 2.50 0.54
C ASP A 131 -10.86 1.18 -0.04
N ILE A 132 -9.54 0.96 -0.04
CA ILE A 132 -8.95 -0.31 -0.46
C ILE A 132 -9.47 -1.46 0.39
N ILE A 133 -9.48 -1.34 1.71
CA ILE A 133 -9.99 -2.39 2.61
C ILE A 133 -11.48 -2.65 2.35
N THR A 134 -12.27 -1.62 2.08
CA THR A 134 -13.70 -1.76 1.80
C THR A 134 -13.93 -2.49 0.47
N GLN A 135 -13.19 -2.12 -0.58
CA GLN A 135 -13.36 -2.67 -1.92
C GLN A 135 -12.67 -4.02 -2.14
N ARG A 136 -11.56 -4.27 -1.44
CA ARG A 136 -10.67 -5.44 -1.66
C ARG A 136 -10.51 -6.32 -0.43
N GLY A 137 -11.04 -5.92 0.73
CA GLY A 137 -10.90 -6.68 1.98
C GLY A 137 -11.79 -7.92 2.08
N HIS A 138 -12.64 -8.19 1.08
CA HIS A 138 -13.45 -9.40 0.97
C HIS A 138 -12.69 -10.57 0.32
N TYR A 139 -11.51 -10.34 -0.26
CA TYR A 139 -10.68 -11.42 -0.79
C TYR A 139 -10.01 -12.19 0.34
N ASP A 140 -10.21 -13.51 0.39
CA ASP A 140 -9.58 -14.39 1.38
C ASP A 140 -8.21 -14.94 0.95
N GLN A 141 -7.95 -14.90 -0.35
CA GLN A 141 -6.73 -15.39 -0.99
C GLN A 141 -6.23 -14.38 -2.04
N GLY A 142 -4.96 -14.48 -2.42
CA GLY A 142 -4.37 -13.54 -3.38
C GLY A 142 -3.60 -12.40 -2.71
N HIS A 143 -2.94 -11.60 -3.55
CA HIS A 143 -2.15 -10.44 -3.11
C HIS A 143 -2.97 -9.42 -2.31
N TRP A 144 -4.23 -9.18 -2.70
CA TRP A 144 -5.12 -8.28 -1.97
C TRP A 144 -5.48 -8.78 -0.57
N ALA A 145 -5.65 -10.10 -0.40
CA ALA A 145 -5.91 -10.69 0.91
C ALA A 145 -4.70 -10.50 1.84
N VAL A 146 -3.49 -10.73 1.33
CA VAL A 146 -2.23 -10.50 2.07
C VAL A 146 -2.09 -9.03 2.44
N PHE A 147 -2.28 -8.12 1.48
CA PHE A 147 -2.21 -6.68 1.68
C PHE A 147 -3.20 -6.21 2.75
N CYS A 148 -4.49 -6.56 2.63
CA CYS A 148 -5.51 -6.14 3.58
C CYS A 148 -5.29 -6.75 4.98
N ARG A 149 -4.80 -7.98 5.06
CA ARG A 149 -4.43 -8.61 6.34
C ARG A 149 -3.27 -7.88 7.02
N PHE A 150 -2.26 -7.50 6.24
CA PHE A 150 -1.16 -6.69 6.75
C PHE A 150 -1.67 -5.36 7.31
N LEU A 151 -2.53 -4.64 6.57
CA LEU A 151 -3.11 -3.38 7.05
C LEU A 151 -3.91 -3.56 8.35
N ARG A 152 -4.68 -4.65 8.49
CA ARG A 152 -5.46 -4.97 9.70
C ARG A 152 -4.60 -5.30 10.92
N ASN A 153 -3.42 -5.87 10.71
CA ASN A 153 -2.55 -6.32 11.79
C ASN A 153 -1.53 -5.26 12.22
N GLU A 154 -1.39 -4.16 11.48
CA GLU A 154 -0.47 -3.08 11.79
C GLU A 154 -1.07 -2.14 12.83
N GLN A 155 -0.47 -2.10 14.02
CA GLN A 155 -0.93 -1.29 15.16
C GLN A 155 -0.98 0.21 14.83
N ARG A 156 -0.04 0.70 14.01
CA ARG A 156 -0.03 2.11 13.58
C ARG A 156 -1.26 2.50 12.74
N LEU A 157 -1.96 1.52 12.19
CA LEU A 157 -3.15 1.69 11.36
C LEU A 157 -4.45 1.40 12.10
N GLU A 158 -4.42 1.22 13.44
CA GLU A 158 -5.63 0.99 14.25
C GLU A 158 -6.72 2.05 14.02
N LEU A 159 -6.32 3.30 13.74
CA LEU A 159 -7.23 4.41 13.41
C LEU A 159 -8.12 4.14 12.18
N LEU A 160 -7.70 3.26 11.27
CA LEU A 160 -8.53 2.84 10.13
C LEU A 160 -9.79 2.10 10.60
N PHE A 161 -9.66 1.32 11.68
CA PHE A 161 -10.63 0.33 12.13
C PHE A 161 -11.36 0.72 13.41
N SER A 162 -10.92 1.76 14.11
CA SER A 162 -11.59 2.27 15.29
C SER A 162 -12.88 3.00 14.91
N THR A 163 -13.92 2.25 14.56
CA THR A 163 -15.32 2.69 14.64
C THR A 163 -15.87 2.21 15.98
N SER A 164 -15.82 3.07 16.99
CA SER A 164 -16.66 2.92 18.17
C SER A 164 -16.82 4.24 18.91
N GLY A 165 -17.84 4.99 18.50
CA GLY A 165 -18.76 5.50 19.51
C GLY A 165 -19.57 4.32 20.00
N THR A 166 -19.23 3.76 21.16
CA THR A 166 -20.21 3.07 21.99
C THR A 166 -21.10 4.15 22.60
N PRO A 167 -22.40 4.26 22.25
CA PRO A 167 -23.34 4.90 23.15
C PRO A 167 -23.56 3.90 24.29
N ASN A 168 -22.74 3.97 25.35
CA ASN A 168 -23.16 3.36 26.60
C ASN A 168 -24.35 4.17 27.08
N GLY A 169 -25.54 3.62 26.82
CA GLY A 169 -26.76 4.03 27.48
C GLY A 169 -26.60 3.79 28.97
N THR A 170 -26.44 4.85 29.73
CA THR A 170 -26.90 4.89 31.12
C THR A 170 -28.39 5.15 31.08
N GLY A 171 -29.17 4.07 30.94
CA GLY A 171 -30.48 3.98 31.57
C GLY A 171 -30.28 3.69 33.05
N SER A 172 -31.27 4.09 33.86
CA SER A 172 -31.35 4.08 35.35
C SER A 172 -30.33 5.00 36.02
N GLU A 173 -30.73 6.01 36.81
CA GLU A 173 -31.67 5.94 37.94
C GLU A 173 -32.78 7.01 37.91
N GLU A 174 -34.01 6.55 38.15
CA GLU A 174 -35.07 7.35 38.78
C GLU A 174 -34.60 7.75 40.18
N GLU A 175 -34.46 9.05 40.45
CA GLU A 175 -34.46 9.57 41.82
C GLU A 175 -35.88 9.99 42.17
N ASP A 176 -36.57 9.12 42.89
CA ASP A 176 -37.57 9.48 43.90
C ASP A 176 -36.91 10.40 44.94
N VAL A 177 -37.38 11.65 45.08
CA VAL A 177 -37.71 12.34 46.36
C VAL A 177 -38.67 13.50 46.08
#